data_AF-A0A8K0K0N7-F1
#
_entry.id   AF-A0A8K0K0N7-F1
#
_cell.length_a   1.000
_cell.length_b   1.000
_cell.length_c   1.000
_cell.angle_alpha   90.00
_cell.angle_beta   90.00
_cell.angle_gamma   90.00
#
_symmetry.space_group_name_H-M   'P 1'
#
loop_
_entity.id
_entity.type
_entity.pdbx_description
1 polymer ?
#
loop_
_entity_poly.entity_id
_entity_poly.type
_entity_poly.pdbx_seq_one_letter_code
_entity_poly.pdbx_strand_id
1 'polypeptide(L)'
;KSNNFQPLRVTVNYALKEEKKNKSQVIVSGGKVTGYDNFCKRCPTTKPILPLTKEYPFAHDCGDDNICRADLIVNGDIPILSEPSDGKAVPFLVGSHEDLELTVTVQNKKGAEKSYKPYITVILPSGIDTQQIHHGECDKVDSPEGCNFHDKVSGQIYIRCDVGGVNGGLMPEEEEIVEMSLDLTNLHGSPVENITICAASASEEVNNTDNLKSIPVHFKYIADITITGKAETEQFNFIDKKATADNLFDLNHIYEVQKFGVSPVEEVKIEIFVPYAIEDFNGNFIEFLTLKYE
;
A
#
# COMPACT_ATOMS: atom_id res chain seq x y z
N LYS A 1 -6.95 -13.12 45.96
CA LYS A 1 -6.37 -13.85 44.81
C LYS A 1 -5.59 -12.85 43.99
N SER A 2 -4.28 -13.02 43.81
CA SER A 2 -3.52 -12.15 42.90
C SER A 2 -3.87 -12.51 41.47
N ASN A 3 -4.05 -11.51 40.61
CA ASN A 3 -4.27 -11.70 39.20
C ASN A 3 -2.90 -11.69 38.51
N ASN A 4 -2.35 -12.87 38.29
CA ASN A 4 -1.03 -13.02 37.67
C ASN A 4 -1.13 -13.37 36.17
N PHE A 5 -2.34 -13.51 35.62
CA PHE A 5 -2.54 -13.91 34.22
C PHE A 5 -2.60 -12.72 33.27
N GLN A 6 -3.08 -11.58 33.75
CA GLN A 6 -3.08 -10.34 32.98
C GLN A 6 -1.69 -9.68 33.04
N PRO A 7 -1.15 -9.21 31.90
CA PRO A 7 0.15 -8.56 31.88
C PRO A 7 0.14 -7.26 32.69
N LEU A 8 1.30 -6.91 33.24
CA LEU A 8 1.52 -5.61 33.85
C LEU A 8 1.58 -4.55 32.74
N ARG A 9 0.58 -3.67 32.69
CA ARG A 9 0.53 -2.55 31.75
C ARG A 9 1.15 -1.31 32.36
N VAL A 10 2.23 -0.82 31.75
CA VAL A 10 2.94 0.41 32.14
C VAL A 10 2.65 1.48 31.09
N THR A 11 1.95 2.53 31.49
CA THR A 11 1.65 3.67 30.61
C THR A 11 2.41 4.91 31.08
N VAL A 12 3.21 5.47 30.19
CA VAL A 12 3.94 6.72 30.39
C VAL A 12 3.19 7.83 29.67
N ASN A 13 2.69 8.78 30.45
CA ASN A 13 2.15 10.04 29.95
C ASN A 13 3.17 11.14 30.19
N TYR A 14 3.47 11.91 29.16
CA TYR A 14 4.30 13.09 29.27
C TYR A 14 3.65 14.25 28.51
N ALA A 15 3.80 15.44 29.05
CA ALA A 15 3.30 16.67 28.45
C ALA A 15 4.35 17.75 28.61
N LEU A 16 4.44 18.65 27.64
CA LEU A 16 5.19 19.88 27.86
C LEU A 16 4.48 20.69 28.93
N LYS A 17 5.24 21.12 29.94
CA LYS A 17 4.74 22.03 30.95
C LYS A 17 4.52 23.39 30.30
N GLU A 18 3.25 23.75 30.09
CA GLU A 18 2.91 25.08 29.60
C GLU A 18 3.37 26.15 30.61
N GLU A 19 4.05 27.19 30.12
CA GLU A 19 4.26 28.38 30.91
C GLU A 19 2.92 29.06 31.16
N LYS A 20 2.54 29.22 32.43
CA LYS A 20 1.38 30.03 32.82
C LYS A 20 1.66 31.50 32.51
N LYS A 21 1.38 31.94 31.29
CA LYS A 21 1.33 33.37 30.94
C LYS A 21 -0.07 33.88 31.20
N ASN A 22 -0.16 35.04 31.86
CA ASN A 22 -1.43 35.73 32.01
C ASN A 22 -1.99 36.05 30.63
N LYS A 23 -3.24 35.64 30.38
CA LYS A 23 -3.95 35.97 29.15
C LYS A 23 -4.05 37.49 29.06
N SER A 24 -3.33 38.07 28.11
CA SER A 24 -3.45 39.49 27.79
C SER A 24 -4.46 39.64 26.64
N GLN A 25 -5.31 40.66 26.75
CA GLN A 25 -6.24 41.00 25.68
C GLN A 25 -5.62 42.09 24.82
N VAL A 26 -5.68 41.88 23.50
CA VAL A 26 -5.36 42.90 22.50
C VAL A 26 -6.67 43.37 21.91
N ILE A 27 -6.98 44.65 22.08
CA ILE A 27 -8.20 45.28 21.56
C ILE A 27 -7.80 46.11 20.34
N VAL A 28 -8.45 45.86 19.21
CA VAL A 28 -8.28 46.64 17.98
C VAL A 28 -9.57 47.43 17.75
N SER A 29 -9.51 48.76 17.87
CA SER A 29 -10.66 49.64 17.62
C SER A 29 -10.23 50.94 16.96
N GLY A 30 -10.92 51.32 15.87
CA GLY A 30 -10.67 52.58 15.15
C GLY A 30 -9.24 52.75 14.62
N GLY A 31 -8.56 51.66 14.25
CA GLY A 31 -7.15 51.69 13.82
C GLY A 31 -6.13 51.82 14.95
N LYS A 32 -6.56 51.87 16.21
CA LYS A 32 -5.68 51.77 17.39
C LYS A 32 -5.68 50.35 17.95
N VAL A 33 -4.49 49.86 18.25
CA VAL A 33 -4.26 48.61 18.98
C VAL A 33 -3.89 48.96 20.42
N THR A 34 -4.64 48.47 21.40
CA THR A 34 -4.35 48.62 22.83
C THR A 34 -4.23 47.25 23.50
N GLY A 35 -3.24 47.10 24.37
CA GLY A 35 -2.89 45.82 25.00
C GLY A 35 -1.53 45.28 24.53
N TYR A 36 -1.11 44.16 25.14
CA TYR A 36 0.16 43.51 24.83
C TYR A 36 -0.10 42.10 24.31
N ASP A 37 0.41 41.78 23.12
CA ASP A 37 0.37 40.41 22.62
C ASP A 37 1.47 39.57 23.30
N ASN A 38 1.05 38.62 24.13
CA ASN A 38 1.96 37.66 24.77
C ASN A 38 2.19 36.42 23.89
N PHE A 39 1.77 36.42 22.63
CA PHE A 39 1.97 35.33 21.69
C PHE A 39 3.46 35.02 21.50
N CYS A 40 3.79 33.77 21.78
CA CYS A 40 5.16 33.30 21.70
C CYS A 40 5.41 32.62 20.36
N LYS A 41 5.90 33.38 19.38
CA LYS A 41 6.18 32.90 18.01
C LYS A 41 7.18 31.74 17.93
N ARG A 42 8.00 31.53 18.95
CA ARG A 42 9.03 30.48 19.02
C ARG A 42 8.80 29.46 20.13
N CYS A 43 7.63 29.46 20.77
CA CYS A 43 7.35 28.45 21.78
C CYS A 43 7.18 27.09 21.10
N PRO A 44 7.86 26.04 21.59
CA PRO A 44 7.70 24.71 21.03
C PRO A 44 6.26 24.25 21.23
N THR A 45 5.65 23.73 20.17
CA THR A 45 4.37 23.04 20.22
C THR A 45 4.61 21.55 20.08
N THR A 46 3.87 20.75 20.83
CA THR A 46 3.84 19.30 20.64
C THR A 46 2.69 18.94 19.72
N LYS A 47 2.94 18.00 18.81
CA LYS A 47 1.83 17.20 18.26
C LYS A 47 1.09 16.52 19.41
N PRO A 48 -0.19 16.14 19.26
CA PRO A 48 -0.89 15.34 20.26
C PRO A 48 -0.03 14.12 20.62
N ILE A 49 0.49 14.08 21.85
CA ILE A 49 1.32 12.98 22.33
C ILE A 49 0.37 11.88 22.78
N LEU A 50 0.43 10.73 22.13
CA LEU A 50 -0.28 9.54 22.59
C LEU A 50 0.47 8.93 23.78
N PRO A 51 -0.24 8.37 24.78
CA PRO A 51 0.37 7.64 25.88
C PRO A 51 1.25 6.51 25.35
N LEU A 52 2.50 6.43 25.80
CA LEU A 52 3.33 5.26 25.51
C LEU A 52 2.94 4.16 26.48
N THR A 53 2.38 3.05 25.97
CA THR A 53 2.01 1.89 26.78
C THR A 53 2.90 0.72 26.43
N LYS A 54 3.43 0.03 27.45
CA LYS A 54 4.13 -1.25 27.31
C LYS A 54 3.55 -2.29 28.26
N GLU A 55 3.40 -3.51 27.79
CA GLU A 55 2.88 -4.64 28.56
C GLU A 55 3.99 -5.63 28.89
N TYR A 56 3.99 -6.13 30.11
CA TYR A 56 4.95 -7.12 30.60
C TYR A 56 4.18 -8.36 31.08
N PRO A 57 4.24 -9.49 30.36
CA PRO A 57 3.59 -10.71 30.79
C PRO A 57 4.30 -11.30 32.02
N PHE A 58 3.54 -12.02 32.83
CA PHE A 58 4.09 -12.82 33.91
C PHE A 58 4.39 -14.23 33.39
N ALA A 59 5.60 -14.71 33.65
CA ALA A 59 6.00 -16.07 33.37
C ALA A 59 5.19 -17.05 34.23
N HIS A 60 4.48 -17.98 33.59
CA HIS A 60 3.84 -19.14 34.23
C HIS A 60 4.20 -20.39 33.44
N ASP A 61 4.23 -21.54 34.12
CA ASP A 61 4.43 -22.83 33.46
C ASP A 61 5.74 -22.93 32.63
N CYS A 62 6.77 -22.15 32.96
CA CYS A 62 8.09 -22.11 32.31
C CYS A 62 9.10 -23.13 32.89
N GLY A 63 8.62 -24.26 33.40
CA GLY A 63 9.46 -25.26 34.04
C GLY A 63 10.24 -24.76 35.28
N ASP A 64 11.35 -25.44 35.58
CA ASP A 64 12.11 -25.27 36.82
C ASP A 64 13.04 -24.04 36.82
N ASP A 65 13.46 -23.57 35.64
CA ASP A 65 14.38 -22.43 35.52
C ASP A 65 13.67 -21.09 35.42
N ASN A 66 12.33 -21.10 35.36
CA ASN A 66 11.45 -19.92 35.27
C ASN A 66 11.69 -19.08 34.00
N ILE A 67 12.26 -19.67 32.95
CA ILE A 67 12.52 -19.01 31.66
C ILE A 67 11.72 -19.74 30.58
N CYS A 68 10.66 -19.10 30.09
CA CYS A 68 9.85 -19.68 29.03
C CYS A 68 10.60 -19.63 27.68
N ARG A 69 10.90 -20.80 27.13
CA ARG A 69 11.52 -20.99 25.82
C ARG A 69 10.50 -21.43 24.79
N ALA A 70 10.07 -20.48 23.96
CA ALA A 70 9.18 -20.74 22.83
C ALA A 70 10.00 -21.09 21.58
N ASP A 71 9.37 -21.74 20.61
CA ASP A 71 9.96 -22.00 19.30
C ASP A 71 8.93 -21.61 18.23
N LEU A 72 8.88 -20.33 17.87
CA LEU A 72 7.94 -19.88 16.86
C LEU A 72 8.41 -20.33 15.46
N ILE A 73 7.45 -20.51 14.56
CA ILE A 73 7.72 -20.70 13.14
C ILE A 73 6.66 -19.94 12.36
N VAL A 74 7.09 -19.26 11.30
CA VAL A 74 6.18 -18.51 10.44
C VAL A 74 6.24 -19.02 9.01
N ASN A 75 5.06 -19.20 8.44
CA ASN A 75 4.87 -19.49 7.03
C ASN A 75 3.93 -18.44 6.44
N GLY A 76 4.07 -18.20 5.15
CA GLY A 76 3.10 -17.42 4.42
C GLY A 76 2.93 -17.96 3.01
N ASP A 77 1.71 -17.84 2.52
CA ASP A 77 1.27 -18.32 1.22
C ASP A 77 0.41 -17.27 0.53
N ILE A 78 0.47 -17.28 -0.79
CA ILE A 78 -0.38 -16.45 -1.64
C ILE A 78 -1.03 -17.44 -2.62
N PRO A 79 -2.26 -17.91 -2.34
CA PRO A 79 -2.82 -19.10 -2.99
C PRO A 79 -2.83 -19.02 -4.52
N ILE A 80 -3.08 -17.83 -5.08
CA ILE A 80 -3.12 -17.59 -6.53
C ILE A 80 -1.75 -17.73 -7.22
N LEU A 81 -0.64 -17.69 -6.46
CA LEU A 81 0.73 -17.84 -6.95
C LEU A 81 1.26 -19.27 -6.82
N SER A 82 0.43 -20.21 -6.36
CA SER A 82 0.82 -21.62 -6.21
C SER A 82 1.45 -22.16 -7.51
N GLU A 83 2.64 -22.75 -7.40
CA GLU A 83 3.41 -23.19 -8.57
C GLU A 83 2.62 -24.20 -9.43
N PRO A 84 2.57 -24.02 -10.76
CA PRO A 84 2.20 -25.09 -11.67
C PRO A 84 3.19 -26.25 -11.53
N SER A 85 2.75 -27.44 -11.93
CA SER A 85 3.51 -28.69 -11.79
C SER A 85 4.89 -28.71 -12.47
N ASP A 86 5.27 -27.66 -13.21
CA ASP A 86 6.54 -27.48 -13.91
C ASP A 86 7.56 -26.59 -13.16
N GLY A 87 7.28 -26.17 -11.92
CA GLY A 87 8.24 -25.51 -11.02
C GLY A 87 8.62 -24.09 -11.44
N LYS A 88 7.76 -23.40 -12.20
CA LYS A 88 7.94 -22.00 -12.58
C LYS A 88 7.02 -21.10 -11.77
N ALA A 89 7.58 -20.02 -11.22
CA ALA A 89 6.80 -18.99 -10.56
C ALA A 89 5.75 -18.39 -11.53
N VAL A 90 4.48 -18.38 -11.12
CA VAL A 90 3.41 -17.72 -11.86
C VAL A 90 3.47 -16.24 -11.54
N PRO A 91 3.68 -15.36 -12.53
CA PRO A 91 3.62 -13.94 -12.28
C PRO A 91 2.17 -13.51 -12.03
N PHE A 92 1.97 -12.71 -10.98
CA PHE A 92 0.71 -12.02 -10.74
C PHE A 92 0.48 -10.97 -11.83
N LEU A 93 -0.67 -11.03 -12.48
CA LEU A 93 -1.05 -10.04 -13.48
C LEU A 93 -1.69 -8.84 -12.78
N VAL A 94 -0.99 -7.71 -12.76
CA VAL A 94 -1.48 -6.50 -12.09
C VAL A 94 -2.78 -6.04 -12.75
N GLY A 95 -3.81 -5.74 -11.93
CA GLY A 95 -5.15 -5.37 -12.39
C GLY A 95 -6.07 -6.54 -12.77
N SER A 96 -5.61 -7.79 -12.66
CA SER A 96 -6.46 -8.97 -12.91
C SER A 96 -7.44 -9.28 -11.78
N HIS A 97 -7.12 -8.86 -10.56
CA HIS A 97 -7.92 -9.00 -9.34
C HIS A 97 -7.93 -7.65 -8.62
N GLU A 98 -8.93 -7.43 -7.76
CA GLU A 98 -9.01 -6.22 -6.94
C GLU A 98 -7.91 -6.19 -5.88
N ASP A 99 -7.59 -7.35 -5.31
CA ASP A 99 -6.63 -7.55 -4.24
C ASP A 99 -5.79 -8.82 -4.41
N LEU A 100 -4.72 -8.92 -3.61
CA LEU A 100 -3.89 -10.11 -3.47
C LEU A 100 -4.03 -10.66 -2.05
N GLU A 101 -4.52 -11.88 -1.93
CA GLU A 101 -4.72 -12.53 -0.63
C GLU A 101 -3.42 -13.16 -0.11
N LEU A 102 -3.00 -12.72 1.08
CA LEU A 102 -1.87 -13.26 1.83
C LEU A 102 -2.40 -14.02 3.04
N THR A 103 -2.04 -15.30 3.15
CA THR A 103 -2.30 -16.12 4.33
C THR A 103 -1.01 -16.30 5.09
N VAL A 104 -0.99 -15.91 6.37
CA VAL A 104 0.15 -16.09 7.27
C VAL A 104 -0.22 -17.09 8.34
N THR A 105 0.62 -18.10 8.54
CA THR A 105 0.47 -19.08 9.63
C THR A 105 1.64 -18.95 10.58
N VAL A 106 1.35 -18.79 11.86
CA VAL A 106 2.33 -18.78 12.93
C VAL A 106 2.02 -19.92 13.88
N GLN A 107 3.04 -20.69 14.22
CA GLN A 107 2.91 -21.85 15.10
C GLN A 107 3.99 -21.82 16.17
N ASN A 108 3.69 -22.33 17.35
CA ASN A 108 4.69 -22.67 18.36
C ASN A 108 5.03 -24.16 18.27
N LYS A 109 6.30 -24.52 18.05
CA LYS A 109 6.66 -25.91 17.75
C LYS A 109 6.42 -26.87 18.91
N LYS A 110 6.29 -28.14 18.54
CA LYS A 110 6.22 -29.25 19.48
C LYS A 110 7.46 -29.29 20.37
N GLY A 111 7.25 -29.40 21.68
CA GLY A 111 8.33 -29.52 22.67
C GLY A 111 8.90 -28.20 23.16
N ALA A 112 8.40 -27.06 22.65
CA ALA A 112 8.63 -25.75 23.23
C ALA A 112 7.75 -25.51 24.48
N GLU A 113 7.94 -24.37 25.14
CA GLU A 113 7.07 -23.84 26.18
C GLU A 113 6.13 -22.76 25.61
N LYS A 114 5.24 -22.21 26.43
CA LYS A 114 4.27 -21.21 25.98
C LYS A 114 4.96 -19.97 25.40
N SER A 115 4.51 -19.55 24.22
CA SER A 115 4.88 -18.27 23.64
C SER A 115 3.98 -17.18 24.19
N TYR A 116 4.52 -16.24 24.97
CA TYR A 116 3.74 -15.15 25.57
C TYR A 116 3.69 -13.93 24.67
N LYS A 117 2.48 -13.37 24.50
CA LYS A 117 2.24 -12.20 23.64
C LYS A 117 2.93 -12.34 22.26
N PRO A 118 2.75 -13.47 21.56
CA PRO A 118 3.30 -13.60 20.22
C PRO A 118 2.63 -12.57 19.31
N TYR A 119 3.37 -12.11 18.33
CA TYR A 119 2.87 -11.23 17.28
C TYR A 119 3.60 -11.55 15.98
N ILE A 120 2.93 -11.28 14.87
CA ILE A 120 3.55 -11.26 13.55
C ILE A 120 3.71 -9.82 13.08
N THR A 121 4.76 -9.56 12.32
CA THR A 121 4.94 -8.33 11.56
C THR A 121 5.03 -8.67 10.08
N VAL A 122 4.12 -8.12 9.29
CA VAL A 122 4.15 -8.17 7.83
C VAL A 122 4.73 -6.86 7.31
N ILE A 123 5.79 -6.98 6.52
CA ILE A 123 6.53 -5.88 5.91
C ILE A 123 6.16 -5.87 4.43
N LEU A 124 5.40 -4.86 4.05
CA LEU A 124 4.96 -4.65 2.68
C LEU A 124 5.93 -3.69 1.95
N PRO A 125 6.28 -4.01 0.70
CA PRO A 125 7.07 -3.14 -0.16
C PRO A 125 6.31 -1.86 -0.51
N SER A 126 7.01 -0.90 -1.11
CA SER A 126 6.37 0.35 -1.55
C SER A 126 5.35 0.08 -2.66
N GLY A 127 4.19 0.74 -2.58
CA GLY A 127 3.10 0.58 -3.55
C GLY A 127 2.13 -0.56 -3.25
N ILE A 128 2.39 -1.37 -2.21
CA ILE A 128 1.45 -2.36 -1.69
C ILE A 128 0.93 -1.90 -0.32
N ASP A 129 -0.39 -1.84 -0.15
CA ASP A 129 -1.05 -1.55 1.12
C ASP A 129 -2.01 -2.68 1.50
N THR A 130 -2.64 -2.62 2.67
CA THR A 130 -3.73 -3.50 3.06
C THR A 130 -5.08 -2.86 2.79
N GLN A 131 -5.96 -3.60 2.13
CA GLN A 131 -7.37 -3.26 2.00
C GLN A 131 -8.17 -3.77 3.21
N GLN A 132 -7.94 -5.02 3.61
CA GLN A 132 -8.62 -5.67 4.72
C GLN A 132 -7.69 -6.64 5.43
N ILE A 133 -7.86 -6.77 6.74
CA ILE A 133 -7.18 -7.79 7.55
C ILE A 133 -8.25 -8.56 8.32
N HIS A 134 -8.27 -9.87 8.15
CA HIS A 134 -9.23 -10.77 8.78
C HIS A 134 -8.68 -11.32 10.10
N HIS A 135 -8.26 -10.42 10.98
CA HIS A 135 -7.76 -10.76 12.32
C HIS A 135 -8.06 -9.64 13.32
N GLY A 136 -8.27 -10.00 14.59
CA GLY A 136 -8.89 -9.15 15.59
C GLY A 136 -8.04 -8.00 16.13
N GLU A 137 -6.70 -8.08 16.07
CA GLU A 137 -5.80 -7.08 16.66
C GLU A 137 -4.58 -6.84 15.75
N CYS A 138 -4.78 -6.07 14.67
CA CYS A 138 -3.71 -5.66 13.77
C CYS A 138 -3.64 -4.13 13.61
N ASP A 139 -2.43 -3.57 13.66
CA ASP A 139 -2.18 -2.14 13.53
C ASP A 139 -0.97 -1.85 12.61
N LYS A 140 -1.04 -0.72 11.90
CA LYS A 140 0.14 -0.17 11.21
C LYS A 140 1.11 0.39 12.25
N VAL A 141 2.36 -0.06 12.20
CA VAL A 141 3.43 0.34 13.13
C VAL A 141 4.56 1.06 12.41
N ASP A 142 5.31 1.88 13.13
CA ASP A 142 6.39 2.66 12.52
C ASP A 142 7.66 1.83 12.26
N SER A 143 7.84 0.69 12.92
CA SER A 143 9.04 -0.17 12.83
C SER A 143 8.71 -1.65 13.02
N PRO A 144 9.47 -2.55 12.38
CA PRO A 144 9.36 -3.99 12.58
C PRO A 144 10.14 -4.42 13.84
N GLU A 145 9.73 -3.94 15.01
CA GLU A 145 10.36 -4.33 16.28
C GLU A 145 10.35 -5.86 16.46
N GLY A 146 11.42 -6.42 17.03
CA GLY A 146 11.55 -7.86 17.28
C GLY A 146 12.01 -8.67 16.07
N CYS A 147 11.94 -8.10 14.87
CA CYS A 147 12.55 -8.65 13.67
C CYS A 147 13.96 -8.07 13.57
N ASN A 148 14.98 -8.88 13.28
CA ASN A 148 16.36 -8.42 13.09
C ASN A 148 16.55 -7.52 11.82
N PHE A 149 15.54 -6.74 11.46
CA PHE A 149 15.54 -5.71 10.44
C PHE A 149 16.00 -4.39 11.07
N HIS A 150 17.27 -4.07 10.86
CA HIS A 150 17.90 -2.90 11.47
C HIS A 150 17.61 -1.58 10.72
N ASP A 151 17.18 -1.65 9.45
CA ASP A 151 17.03 -0.47 8.61
C ASP A 151 15.57 -0.28 8.19
N LYS A 152 14.96 0.84 8.62
CA LYS A 152 13.71 1.30 8.03
C LYS A 152 13.97 1.69 6.58
N VAL A 153 13.42 0.95 5.63
CA VAL A 153 13.43 1.38 4.23
C VAL A 153 12.28 2.35 4.01
N SER A 154 12.58 3.49 3.40
CA SER A 154 11.55 4.49 3.07
C SER A 154 10.50 3.87 2.14
N GLY A 155 9.22 4.09 2.44
CA GLY A 155 8.11 3.62 1.62
C GLY A 155 7.59 2.22 1.95
N GLN A 156 8.22 1.47 2.87
CA GLN A 156 7.67 0.22 3.40
C GLN A 156 6.57 0.49 4.42
N ILE A 157 5.59 -0.40 4.46
CA ILE A 157 4.52 -0.42 5.46
C ILE A 157 4.76 -1.61 6.39
N TYR A 158 4.68 -1.39 7.70
CA TYR A 158 4.80 -2.45 8.70
C TYR A 158 3.45 -2.65 9.37
N ILE A 159 2.98 -3.88 9.39
CA ILE A 159 1.69 -4.26 9.95
C ILE A 159 1.95 -5.30 11.02
N ARG A 160 1.61 -4.96 12.26
CA ARG A 160 1.76 -5.86 13.38
C ARG A 160 0.40 -6.44 13.73
N CYS A 161 0.31 -7.75 13.83
CA CYS A 161 -0.86 -8.47 14.34
C CYS A 161 -0.47 -9.22 15.60
N ASP A 162 -1.15 -8.95 16.71
CA ASP A 162 -1.00 -9.72 17.93
C ASP A 162 -1.71 -11.08 17.76
N VAL A 163 -1.06 -12.17 18.14
CA VAL A 163 -1.56 -13.55 18.02
C VAL A 163 -1.48 -14.26 19.38
N GLY A 164 -1.97 -15.49 19.47
CA GLY A 164 -2.16 -16.23 20.73
C GLY A 164 -3.54 -16.03 21.37
N GLY A 165 -4.50 -15.47 20.61
CA GLY A 165 -5.90 -15.28 20.98
C GLY A 165 -6.17 -14.75 22.41
N VAL A 166 -7.30 -15.16 22.98
CA VAL A 166 -7.80 -14.70 24.29
C VAL A 166 -6.89 -15.08 25.47
N ASN A 167 -6.03 -16.09 25.29
CA ASN A 167 -5.12 -16.60 26.31
C ASN A 167 -3.78 -15.84 26.36
N GLY A 168 -3.60 -14.86 25.47
CA GLY A 168 -2.42 -14.01 25.39
C GLY A 168 -1.13 -14.78 25.08
N GLY A 169 -1.24 -15.92 24.41
CA GLY A 169 -0.09 -16.74 24.04
C GLY A 169 -0.43 -18.02 23.31
N LEU A 170 0.53 -18.55 22.55
CA LEU A 170 0.42 -19.80 21.79
C LEU A 170 1.05 -20.94 22.59
N MET A 171 0.26 -21.97 22.89
CA MET A 171 0.76 -23.21 23.49
C MET A 171 1.56 -24.03 22.46
N PRO A 172 2.37 -25.01 22.89
CA PRO A 172 3.07 -25.89 21.96
C PRO A 172 2.10 -26.63 21.04
N GLU A 173 2.44 -26.73 19.76
CA GLU A 173 1.64 -27.29 18.66
C GLU A 173 0.41 -26.45 18.27
N GLU A 174 0.09 -25.35 18.97
CA GLU A 174 -0.95 -24.41 18.53
C GLU A 174 -0.45 -23.52 17.39
N GLU A 175 -1.35 -23.28 16.45
CA GLU A 175 -1.14 -22.38 15.32
C GLU A 175 -2.27 -21.36 15.23
N GLU A 176 -1.96 -20.23 14.63
CA GLU A 176 -2.91 -19.18 14.34
C GLU A 176 -2.69 -18.67 12.92
N ILE A 177 -3.79 -18.31 12.26
CA ILE A 177 -3.81 -17.88 10.88
C ILE A 177 -4.26 -16.43 10.81
N VAL A 178 -3.53 -15.63 10.04
CA VAL A 178 -3.86 -14.24 9.73
C VAL A 178 -4.01 -14.12 8.22
N GLU A 179 -5.19 -13.70 7.76
CA GLU A 179 -5.48 -13.48 6.35
C GLU A 179 -5.56 -11.98 6.05
N MET A 180 -4.92 -11.55 4.97
CA MET A 180 -4.79 -10.15 4.60
C MET A 180 -5.07 -9.96 3.10
N SER A 181 -5.97 -9.05 2.76
CA SER A 181 -6.19 -8.57 1.40
C SER A 181 -5.26 -7.39 1.13
N LEU A 182 -4.36 -7.53 0.15
CA LEU A 182 -3.38 -6.52 -0.22
C LEU A 182 -3.85 -5.72 -1.44
N ASP A 183 -3.83 -4.40 -1.32
CA ASP A 183 -4.10 -3.44 -2.40
C ASP A 183 -2.83 -3.18 -3.20
N LEU A 184 -2.91 -3.39 -4.52
CA LEU A 184 -1.81 -3.23 -5.47
C LEU A 184 -1.99 -2.00 -6.39
N THR A 185 -2.96 -1.13 -6.11
CA THR A 185 -3.34 -0.01 -7.00
C THR A 185 -2.18 0.96 -7.24
N ASN A 186 -1.31 1.15 -6.24
CA ASN A 186 -0.16 2.06 -6.31
C ASN A 186 1.16 1.34 -6.63
N LEU A 187 1.10 0.11 -7.13
CA LEU A 187 2.29 -0.66 -7.49
C LEU A 187 2.79 -0.25 -8.88
N HIS A 188 3.97 0.37 -8.94
CA HIS A 188 4.56 0.84 -10.19
C HIS A 188 5.93 0.21 -10.47
N GLY A 189 6.07 -0.39 -11.66
CA GLY A 189 7.36 -0.57 -12.34
C GLY A 189 8.32 -1.64 -11.81
N SER A 190 7.99 -2.33 -10.72
CA SER A 190 8.85 -3.39 -10.18
C SER A 190 8.40 -4.78 -10.66
N PRO A 191 9.28 -5.57 -11.28
CA PRO A 191 8.94 -6.92 -11.74
C PRO A 191 8.86 -7.95 -10.61
N VAL A 192 9.49 -7.68 -9.47
CA VAL A 192 9.53 -8.57 -8.31
C VAL A 192 9.57 -7.74 -7.04
N GLU A 193 8.66 -8.01 -6.11
CA GLU A 193 8.74 -7.48 -4.75
C GLU A 193 8.75 -8.61 -3.72
N ASN A 194 9.34 -8.34 -2.55
CA ASN A 194 9.36 -9.29 -1.45
C ASN A 194 8.41 -8.85 -0.35
N ILE A 195 7.40 -9.67 -0.07
CA ILE A 195 6.62 -9.56 1.16
C ILE A 195 7.36 -10.32 2.25
N THR A 196 7.72 -9.63 3.32
CA THR A 196 8.47 -10.26 4.42
C THR A 196 7.59 -10.39 5.65
N ILE A 197 7.63 -11.55 6.28
CA ILE A 197 6.84 -11.91 7.45
C ILE A 197 7.81 -12.30 8.53
N CYS A 198 7.55 -11.81 9.73
CA CYS A 198 8.35 -12.08 10.91
C CYS A 198 7.44 -12.44 12.08
N ALA A 199 7.84 -13.40 12.91
CA ALA A 199 7.17 -13.73 14.16
C ALA A 199 8.11 -13.45 15.35
N ALA A 200 7.55 -12.92 16.44
CA ALA A 200 8.28 -12.67 17.67
C ALA A 200 7.36 -12.81 18.88
N SER A 201 7.93 -12.92 20.07
CA SER A 201 7.18 -13.02 21.33
C SER A 201 7.95 -12.39 22.50
N ALA A 202 7.34 -12.39 23.68
CA ALA A 202 8.00 -12.02 24.93
C ALA A 202 8.75 -13.21 25.58
N SER A 203 8.58 -14.43 25.07
CA SER A 203 9.32 -15.62 25.51
C SER A 203 10.72 -15.63 24.88
N GLU A 204 11.66 -16.37 25.49
CA GLU A 204 12.97 -16.60 24.89
C GLU A 204 12.81 -17.52 23.68
N GLU A 205 13.35 -17.11 22.54
CA GLU A 205 13.22 -17.86 21.29
C GLU A 205 14.34 -18.91 21.18
N VAL A 206 13.96 -20.17 20.98
CA VAL A 206 14.90 -21.29 20.78
C VAL A 206 15.55 -21.22 19.41
N ASN A 207 14.79 -20.87 18.36
CA ASN A 207 15.29 -20.77 17.01
C ASN A 207 14.79 -19.49 16.32
N ASN A 208 15.71 -18.55 16.07
CA ASN A 208 15.33 -17.31 15.38
C ASN A 208 15.35 -17.43 13.84
N THR A 209 15.75 -18.58 13.28
CA THR A 209 16.01 -18.70 11.82
C THR A 209 14.76 -18.97 10.98
N ASP A 210 13.71 -19.50 11.59
CA ASP A 210 12.41 -19.84 11.00
C ASP A 210 11.29 -18.89 11.46
N ASN A 211 11.66 -17.87 12.23
CA ASN A 211 10.82 -16.73 12.56
C ASN A 211 10.73 -15.69 11.45
N LEU A 212 11.43 -15.88 10.33
CA LEU A 212 11.43 -14.96 9.21
C LEU A 212 11.17 -15.70 7.90
N LYS A 213 10.17 -15.22 7.15
CA LYS A 213 9.84 -15.71 5.81
C LYS A 213 9.81 -14.53 4.84
N SER A 214 10.42 -14.69 3.67
CA SER A 214 10.30 -13.74 2.57
C SER A 214 9.65 -14.43 1.38
N ILE A 215 8.61 -13.82 0.82
CA ILE A 215 7.82 -14.34 -0.29
C ILE A 215 8.09 -13.43 -1.50
N PRO A 216 8.82 -13.92 -2.52
CA PRO A 216 8.99 -13.18 -3.76
C PRO A 216 7.72 -13.24 -4.59
N VAL A 217 7.14 -12.08 -4.88
CA VAL A 217 5.97 -11.93 -5.75
C VAL A 217 6.43 -11.34 -7.08
N HIS A 218 6.28 -12.12 -8.15
CA HIS A 218 6.59 -11.69 -9.50
C HIS A 218 5.38 -10.97 -10.09
N PHE A 219 5.56 -9.75 -10.58
CA PHE A 219 4.50 -8.97 -11.22
C PHE A 219 4.68 -8.90 -12.72
N LYS A 220 3.56 -8.98 -13.45
CA LYS A 220 3.50 -8.76 -14.88
C LYS A 220 2.41 -7.73 -15.19
N TYR A 221 2.75 -6.80 -16.08
CA TYR A 221 1.84 -5.80 -16.61
C TYR A 221 1.50 -6.16 -18.05
N ILE A 222 0.21 -6.12 -18.40
CA ILE A 222 -0.29 -6.34 -19.76
C ILE A 222 -1.18 -5.16 -20.14
N ALA A 223 -0.67 -4.35 -21.06
CA ALA A 223 -1.44 -3.34 -21.77
C ALA A 223 -1.81 -3.91 -23.14
N ASP A 224 -3.11 -4.04 -23.40
CA ASP A 224 -3.66 -4.32 -24.72
C ASP A 224 -4.56 -3.14 -25.06
N ILE A 225 -4.12 -2.34 -26.03
CA ILE A 225 -4.75 -1.09 -26.44
C ILE A 225 -4.88 -1.14 -27.96
N THR A 226 -6.09 -0.92 -28.45
CA THR A 226 -6.39 -0.85 -29.87
C THR A 226 -6.96 0.52 -30.21
N ILE A 227 -6.54 1.06 -31.35
CA ILE A 227 -7.17 2.22 -31.98
C ILE A 227 -7.90 1.76 -33.24
N THR A 228 -9.18 2.10 -33.33
CA THR A 228 -9.97 1.92 -34.56
C THR A 228 -10.42 3.28 -35.08
N GLY A 229 -10.65 3.37 -36.38
CA GLY A 229 -11.05 4.62 -37.02
C GLY A 229 -12.03 4.36 -38.15
N LYS A 230 -12.99 5.28 -38.33
CA LYS A 230 -13.92 5.28 -39.46
C LYS A 230 -14.20 6.70 -39.94
N ALA A 231 -14.43 6.85 -41.23
CA ALA A 231 -15.01 8.05 -41.81
C ALA A 231 -16.53 7.91 -41.86
N GLU A 232 -17.28 8.95 -41.54
CA GLU A 232 -18.75 8.93 -41.72
C GLU A 232 -19.14 8.84 -43.20
N THR A 233 -18.33 9.46 -44.07
CA THR A 233 -18.46 9.37 -45.53
C THR A 233 -17.14 8.88 -46.10
N GLU A 234 -17.13 7.65 -46.63
CA GLU A 234 -15.93 7.03 -47.20
C GLU A 234 -15.63 7.49 -48.63
N GLN A 235 -16.65 7.93 -49.37
CA GLN A 235 -16.52 8.32 -50.78
C GLN A 235 -17.43 9.49 -51.10
N PHE A 236 -16.89 10.45 -51.86
CA PHE A 236 -17.64 11.57 -52.40
C PHE A 236 -17.73 11.43 -53.92
N ASN A 237 -18.95 11.42 -54.44
CA ASN A 237 -19.17 11.50 -55.88
C ASN A 237 -19.11 12.97 -56.29
N PHE A 238 -18.01 13.37 -56.90
CA PHE A 238 -17.86 14.72 -57.42
C PHE A 238 -18.65 14.86 -58.73
N ILE A 239 -19.92 15.26 -58.64
CA ILE A 239 -20.77 15.58 -59.79
C ILE A 239 -21.25 17.03 -59.65
N ASP A 240 -20.42 17.97 -60.14
CA ASP A 240 -20.79 19.02 -61.11
C ASP A 240 -20.07 20.38 -60.91
N LYS A 241 -19.80 21.01 -62.05
CA LYS A 241 -18.84 22.08 -62.38
C LYS A 241 -19.23 23.50 -61.92
N LYS A 242 -20.00 23.66 -60.84
CA LYS A 242 -20.51 24.98 -60.40
C LYS A 242 -20.57 25.22 -58.88
N ALA A 243 -19.81 24.47 -58.09
CA ALA A 243 -19.76 24.74 -56.66
C ALA A 243 -18.80 25.91 -56.37
N THR A 244 -19.36 27.11 -56.20
CA THR A 244 -18.67 28.34 -55.78
C THR A 244 -18.75 28.58 -54.27
N ALA A 245 -18.96 27.53 -53.48
CA ALA A 245 -19.08 27.63 -52.03
C ALA A 245 -17.78 27.23 -51.35
N ASP A 246 -17.28 28.08 -50.46
CA ASP A 246 -16.26 27.70 -49.48
C ASP A 246 -16.85 26.62 -48.55
N ASN A 247 -16.11 25.51 -48.35
CA ASN A 247 -16.54 24.27 -47.69
C ASN A 247 -17.51 23.41 -48.52
N LEU A 248 -16.96 22.64 -49.45
CA LEU A 248 -17.72 21.72 -50.32
C LEU A 248 -18.28 20.50 -49.56
N PHE A 249 -17.56 20.01 -48.55
CA PHE A 249 -17.91 18.82 -47.78
C PHE A 249 -17.43 18.96 -46.33
N ASP A 250 -18.24 18.50 -45.39
CA ASP A 250 -17.80 18.24 -44.03
C ASP A 250 -17.26 16.80 -43.94
N LEU A 251 -16.02 16.66 -43.48
CA LEU A 251 -15.33 15.39 -43.33
C LEU A 251 -15.22 15.03 -41.85
N ASN A 252 -15.99 14.03 -41.43
CA ASN A 252 -15.98 13.55 -40.05
C ASN A 252 -15.25 12.22 -39.98
N HIS A 253 -14.11 12.21 -39.27
CA HIS A 253 -13.34 11.01 -38.94
C HIS A 253 -13.45 10.76 -37.44
N ILE A 254 -13.96 9.59 -37.08
CA ILE A 254 -14.14 9.17 -35.69
C ILE A 254 -13.07 8.14 -35.38
N TYR A 255 -12.27 8.40 -34.36
CA TYR A 255 -11.28 7.46 -33.83
C TYR A 255 -11.72 7.02 -32.45
N GLU A 256 -11.71 5.72 -32.22
CA GLU A 256 -12.04 5.11 -30.94
C GLU A 256 -10.80 4.40 -30.39
N VAL A 257 -10.43 4.71 -29.15
CA VAL A 257 -9.34 4.04 -28.44
C VAL A 257 -9.94 3.17 -27.36
N GLN A 258 -9.65 1.89 -27.42
CA GLN A 258 -10.17 0.88 -26.50
C GLN A 258 -9.02 0.18 -25.79
N LYS A 259 -9.15 0.00 -24.48
CA LYS A 259 -8.22 -0.77 -23.65
C LYS A 259 -8.86 -2.10 -23.27
N PHE A 260 -8.24 -3.19 -23.68
CA PHE A 260 -8.65 -4.56 -23.35
C PHE A 260 -7.77 -5.18 -22.25
N GLY A 261 -6.53 -4.73 -22.11
CA GLY A 261 -5.61 -5.26 -21.10
C GLY A 261 -6.10 -4.97 -19.69
N VAL A 262 -5.87 -5.88 -18.76
CA VAL A 262 -6.35 -5.74 -17.37
C VAL A 262 -5.51 -4.76 -16.55
N SER A 263 -4.22 -4.59 -16.87
CA SER A 263 -3.34 -3.72 -16.10
C SER A 263 -3.70 -2.25 -16.24
N PRO A 264 -3.57 -1.44 -15.18
CA PRO A 264 -3.80 -0.01 -15.26
C PRO A 264 -2.83 0.64 -16.26
N VAL A 265 -3.30 1.67 -16.96
CA VAL A 265 -2.50 2.46 -17.91
C VAL A 265 -2.68 3.92 -17.51
N GLU A 266 -1.58 4.57 -17.12
CA GLU A 266 -1.59 5.96 -16.63
C GLU A 266 -1.75 6.97 -17.77
N GLU A 267 -1.02 6.76 -18.88
CA GLU A 267 -0.99 7.67 -20.00
C GLU A 267 -0.91 6.92 -21.33
N VAL A 268 -1.67 7.41 -22.33
CA VAL A 268 -1.59 6.97 -23.72
C VAL A 268 -1.42 8.20 -24.59
N LYS A 269 -0.34 8.23 -25.37
CA LYS A 269 -0.12 9.28 -26.37
C LYS A 269 -0.67 8.82 -27.72
N ILE A 270 -1.62 9.58 -28.26
CA ILE A 270 -2.22 9.32 -29.57
C ILE A 270 -1.74 10.40 -30.55
N GLU A 271 -1.21 10.00 -31.69
CA GLU A 271 -0.77 10.90 -32.76
C GLU A 271 -1.60 10.62 -34.02
N ILE A 272 -2.39 11.61 -34.45
CA ILE A 272 -3.24 11.53 -35.66
C ILE A 272 -2.67 12.49 -36.71
N PHE A 273 -2.32 11.95 -37.87
CA PHE A 273 -1.83 12.73 -39.00
C PHE A 273 -2.98 13.03 -39.95
N VAL A 274 -3.40 14.30 -40.01
CA VAL A 274 -4.47 14.75 -40.92
C VAL A 274 -3.84 15.45 -42.13
N PRO A 275 -4.06 14.95 -43.36
CA PRO A 275 -3.57 15.62 -44.54
C PRO A 275 -4.38 16.90 -44.77
N TYR A 276 -3.71 18.05 -44.84
CA TYR A 276 -4.38 19.36 -44.99
C TYR A 276 -3.97 20.14 -46.23
N ALA A 277 -2.84 19.76 -46.85
CA ALA A 277 -2.33 20.39 -48.06
C ALA A 277 -1.74 19.34 -49.01
N ILE A 278 -1.83 19.62 -50.32
CA ILE A 278 -1.14 18.88 -51.38
C ILE A 278 -0.12 19.78 -52.05
N GLU A 279 0.98 19.21 -52.53
CA GLU A 279 1.96 19.93 -53.34
C GLU A 279 1.60 19.80 -54.83
N ASP A 280 1.54 20.92 -55.55
CA ASP A 280 1.31 20.92 -56.99
C ASP A 280 2.59 20.56 -57.79
N PHE A 281 2.47 20.39 -59.10
CA PHE A 281 3.62 20.05 -59.96
C PHE A 281 4.71 21.15 -60.02
N ASN A 282 4.43 22.35 -59.50
CA ASN A 282 5.35 23.47 -59.44
C ASN A 282 5.97 23.65 -58.04
N GLY A 283 5.64 22.77 -57.08
CA GLY A 283 6.13 22.84 -55.69
C GLY A 283 5.33 23.78 -54.78
N ASN A 284 4.13 24.21 -55.18
CA ASN A 284 3.27 25.05 -54.36
C ASN A 284 2.35 24.18 -53.49
N PHE A 285 2.23 24.52 -52.21
CA PHE A 285 1.26 23.90 -51.31
C PHE A 285 -0.13 24.49 -51.52
N ILE A 286 -1.10 23.63 -51.83
CA ILE A 286 -2.53 23.94 -51.93
C ILE A 286 -3.21 23.33 -50.71
N GLU A 287 -3.63 24.19 -49.78
CA GLU A 287 -4.45 23.78 -48.63
C GLU A 287 -5.86 23.39 -49.11
N PHE A 288 -6.34 22.23 -48.68
CA PHE A 288 -7.65 21.69 -49.06
C PHE A 288 -8.53 21.32 -47.86
N LEU A 289 -7.98 21.39 -46.64
CA LEU A 289 -8.70 21.09 -45.40
C LEU A 289 -8.42 22.18 -44.37
N THR A 290 -9.47 22.68 -43.75
CA THR A 290 -9.38 23.56 -42.59
C THR A 290 -9.83 22.77 -41.36
N LEU A 291 -8.93 22.58 -40.40
CA LEU A 291 -9.25 21.89 -39.16
C LEU A 291 -10.15 22.76 -38.28
N LYS A 292 -11.26 22.19 -37.82
CA LYS A 292 -12.10 22.76 -36.77
C LYS A 292 -11.97 21.87 -35.54
N TYR A 293 -11.60 22.45 -34.41
CA TYR A 293 -11.57 21.77 -33.11
C TYR A 293 -12.84 22.13 -32.35
N GLU A 294 -13.56 21.13 -31.85
CA GLU A 294 -14.63 21.29 -30.86
C GLU A 294 -14.19 20.70 -29.51
#